data_AF-A0A3N5M908-F1
#
_entry.id   AF-A0A3N5M908-F1
#
_cell.length_a   1.000
_cell.length_b   1.000
_cell.length_c   1.000
_cell.angle_alpha   90.00
_cell.angle_beta   90.00
_cell.angle_gamma   90.00
#
_symmetry.space_group_name_H-M   'P 1'
#
loop_
_entity.id
_entity.type
_entity.pdbx_description
1 polymer ?
#
loop_
_entity_poly.entity_id
_entity_poly.type
_entity_poly.pdbx_seq_one_letter_code
_entity_poly.pdbx_strand_id
1 'polypeptide(L)'
;MNMPRFFMLLCVSVVLIITLNLIQDPSSPWTPVGTGVDYQEFVLAGPVHAYVARMDRTNPNVILESTLAQGKLGGGYETVSDMAERYDQAINFWNSPLAARNNVVIAINGSFVEPDTGAPQSGQIQSGWYVKRFNDYGGGSGFAWKMDRSAFIGECVYHRPEKQLVTVLATGETIPITGINIPRKDNQLIVYTPQYDSDTNTDTSGVEILVEMAKPSQVIPLPRSTEGVVREIRDGLGSTPIPFDSIVLSAAASTREDLLSIVHIGDRIGISQEITSMERDCNTPSVNSWTKTYTSISGSFFFLKNGEIQSYTDDKGATDRHPRTAIA
;
A
#
# COMPACT_ATOMS: atom_id res chain seq x y z
N MET A 1 -63.33 -22.94 -69.08
CA MET A 1 -62.07 -23.50 -69.59
C MET A 1 -60.92 -22.62 -69.08
N ASN A 2 -60.03 -23.22 -68.29
CA ASN A 2 -58.72 -22.72 -67.81
C ASN A 2 -58.66 -21.57 -66.79
N MET A 3 -58.46 -21.97 -65.53
CA MET A 3 -57.75 -21.22 -64.48
C MET A 3 -56.31 -20.90 -64.94
N PRO A 4 -55.70 -19.77 -64.53
CA PRO A 4 -54.52 -19.93 -63.67
C PRO A 4 -54.24 -18.80 -62.64
N ARG A 5 -53.72 -19.26 -61.49
CA ARG A 5 -52.57 -18.75 -60.73
C ARG A 5 -52.69 -17.44 -59.94
N PHE A 6 -52.94 -17.65 -58.64
CA PHE A 6 -52.25 -17.02 -57.50
C PHE A 6 -50.83 -16.55 -57.84
N PHE A 7 -50.52 -15.28 -57.59
CA PHE A 7 -49.16 -14.86 -57.22
C PHE A 7 -49.25 -13.90 -56.03
N MET A 8 -48.76 -14.42 -54.90
CA MET A 8 -48.63 -13.78 -53.61
C MET A 8 -47.41 -12.84 -53.69
N LEU A 9 -47.61 -11.52 -53.71
CA LEU A 9 -46.50 -10.59 -53.53
C LEU A 9 -46.21 -10.46 -52.03
N LEU A 10 -45.19 -11.19 -51.60
CA LEU A 10 -44.60 -11.13 -50.27
C LEU A 10 -43.94 -9.76 -50.07
N CYS A 11 -44.55 -8.87 -49.26
CA CYS A 11 -43.86 -7.68 -48.76
C CYS A 11 -42.78 -8.11 -47.78
N VAL A 12 -41.54 -8.22 -48.25
CA VAL A 12 -40.36 -8.36 -47.38
C VAL A 12 -40.04 -6.97 -46.85
N SER A 13 -40.62 -6.61 -45.71
CA SER A 13 -40.14 -5.50 -44.89
C SER A 13 -38.80 -5.90 -44.27
N VAL A 14 -37.71 -5.41 -44.87
CA VAL A 14 -36.36 -5.49 -44.29
C VAL A 14 -36.36 -4.59 -43.06
N VAL A 15 -36.50 -5.19 -41.88
CA VAL A 15 -36.20 -4.52 -40.62
C VAL A 15 -34.68 -4.45 -40.52
N LEU A 16 -34.12 -3.29 -40.87
CA LEU A 16 -32.73 -2.97 -40.60
C LEU A 16 -32.60 -2.80 -39.08
N ILE A 17 -32.23 -3.88 -38.38
CA ILE A 17 -31.79 -3.78 -36.98
C ILE A 17 -30.44 -3.07 -37.03
N ILE A 18 -30.47 -1.75 -36.96
CA ILE A 18 -29.29 -0.96 -36.63
C ILE A 18 -29.02 -1.28 -35.16
N THR A 19 -28.05 -2.16 -34.89
CA THR A 19 -27.40 -2.19 -33.58
C THR A 19 -26.67 -0.86 -33.43
N LEU A 20 -27.35 0.14 -32.86
CA LEU A 20 -26.67 1.30 -32.31
C LEU A 20 -25.74 0.76 -31.22
N ASN A 21 -24.46 0.60 -31.56
CA ASN A 21 -23.42 0.72 -30.56
C ASN A 21 -23.52 2.16 -30.06
N LEU A 22 -24.24 2.37 -28.96
CA LEU A 22 -24.11 3.56 -28.14
C LEU A 22 -22.68 3.57 -27.58
N ILE A 23 -21.72 4.00 -28.39
CA ILE A 23 -20.52 4.63 -27.88
C ILE A 23 -21.04 5.94 -27.31
N GLN A 24 -21.21 5.99 -25.99
CA GLN A 24 -21.52 7.25 -25.34
C GLN A 24 -20.32 8.17 -25.61
N ASP A 25 -20.63 9.37 -26.11
CA ASP A 25 -19.65 10.36 -26.55
C ASP A 25 -18.62 10.62 -25.44
N PRO A 26 -17.30 10.57 -25.72
CA PRO A 26 -16.24 10.95 -24.75
C PRO A 26 -16.38 12.40 -24.20
N SER A 27 -17.43 13.11 -24.59
CA SER A 27 -17.81 14.46 -24.17
C SER A 27 -18.67 14.54 -22.89
N SER A 28 -19.07 13.42 -22.27
CA SER A 28 -19.68 13.48 -20.92
C SER A 28 -18.73 14.27 -19.99
N PRO A 29 -19.18 15.39 -19.39
CA PRO A 29 -18.29 16.23 -18.62
C PRO A 29 -17.85 15.48 -17.35
N TRP A 30 -16.55 15.56 -17.07
CA TRP A 30 -16.01 15.22 -15.76
C TRP A 30 -16.81 15.93 -14.65
N THR A 31 -17.31 15.15 -13.70
CA THR A 31 -18.08 15.66 -12.57
C THR A 31 -17.14 15.90 -11.40
N PRO A 32 -17.00 17.13 -10.88
CA PRO A 32 -16.20 17.38 -9.68
C PRO A 32 -16.80 16.63 -8.48
N VAL A 33 -15.98 15.84 -7.80
CA VAL A 33 -16.38 15.09 -6.58
C VAL A 33 -15.64 15.59 -5.34
N GLY A 34 -14.56 16.35 -5.52
CA GLY A 34 -13.86 17.06 -4.47
C GLY A 34 -12.86 18.04 -5.06
N THR A 35 -12.25 18.87 -4.21
CA THR A 35 -11.23 19.83 -4.66
C THR A 35 -10.06 19.11 -5.33
N GLY A 36 -9.90 19.29 -6.64
CA GLY A 36 -8.85 18.64 -7.42
C GLY A 36 -9.14 17.18 -7.79
N VAL A 37 -10.37 16.70 -7.61
CA VAL A 37 -10.78 15.34 -7.98
C VAL A 37 -12.07 15.39 -8.81
N ASP A 38 -12.02 14.77 -9.99
CA ASP A 38 -13.18 14.61 -10.84
C ASP A 38 -13.47 13.12 -11.10
N TYR A 39 -14.71 12.83 -11.46
CA TYR A 39 -15.21 11.50 -11.78
C TYR A 39 -15.91 11.47 -13.14
N GLN A 40 -15.78 10.35 -13.85
CA GLN A 40 -16.52 10.06 -15.07
C GLN A 40 -16.72 8.56 -15.25
N GLU A 41 -17.89 8.18 -15.76
CA GLU A 41 -18.16 6.84 -16.27
C GLU A 41 -17.92 6.78 -17.79
N PHE A 42 -17.25 5.72 -18.24
CA PHE A 42 -17.01 5.42 -19.65
C PHE A 42 -17.70 4.12 -20.03
N VAL A 43 -18.52 4.16 -21.07
CA VAL A 43 -19.09 2.96 -21.69
C VAL A 43 -18.18 2.57 -22.85
N LEU A 44 -17.50 1.43 -22.71
CA LEU A 44 -16.55 0.91 -23.69
C LEU A 44 -17.19 -0.19 -24.54
N ALA A 45 -16.51 -0.61 -25.60
CA ALA A 45 -17.01 -1.67 -26.46
C ALA A 45 -17.28 -2.97 -25.68
N GLY A 46 -18.49 -3.53 -25.85
CA GLY A 46 -18.97 -4.69 -25.08
C GLY A 46 -19.72 -4.30 -23.81
N PRO A 47 -19.84 -5.20 -22.80
CA PRO A 47 -20.55 -4.92 -21.55
C PRO A 47 -19.67 -4.16 -20.53
N VAL A 48 -18.70 -3.38 -20.99
CA VAL A 48 -17.65 -2.82 -20.14
C VAL A 48 -17.99 -1.38 -19.76
N HIS A 49 -18.19 -1.17 -18.46
CA HIS A 49 -18.29 0.15 -17.85
C HIS A 49 -17.01 0.40 -17.06
N ALA A 50 -16.35 1.53 -17.30
CA ALA A 50 -15.18 1.97 -16.54
C ALA A 50 -15.53 3.20 -15.71
N TYR A 51 -15.40 3.07 -14.39
CA TYR A 51 -15.64 4.12 -13.41
C TYR A 51 -14.29 4.75 -13.07
N VAL A 52 -14.07 5.99 -13.49
CA VAL A 52 -12.75 6.63 -13.42
C VAL A 52 -12.82 7.88 -12.57
N ALA A 53 -11.96 7.94 -11.55
CA ALA A 53 -11.63 9.18 -10.87
C ALA A 53 -10.24 9.66 -11.33
N ARG A 54 -10.09 10.97 -11.51
CA ARG A 54 -8.79 11.59 -11.76
C ARG A 54 -8.47 12.60 -10.65
N MET A 55 -7.20 12.69 -10.30
CA MET A 55 -6.71 13.60 -9.27
C MET A 55 -5.66 14.55 -9.86
N ASP A 56 -5.82 15.85 -9.66
CA ASP A 56 -4.77 16.83 -9.92
C ASP A 56 -3.68 16.70 -8.85
N ARG A 57 -2.58 16.05 -9.22
CA ARG A 57 -1.41 15.84 -8.36
C ARG A 57 -0.74 17.13 -7.93
N THR A 58 -0.98 18.27 -8.57
CA THR A 58 -0.44 19.57 -8.16
C THR A 58 -1.28 20.25 -7.08
N ASN A 59 -2.54 19.86 -6.90
CA ASN A 59 -3.45 20.50 -5.97
C ASN A 59 -3.10 20.17 -4.50
N PRO A 60 -2.60 21.12 -3.69
CA PRO A 60 -2.09 20.87 -2.34
C PRO A 60 -3.11 20.23 -1.37
N ASN A 61 -4.40 20.34 -1.67
CA ASN A 61 -5.50 19.93 -0.80
C ASN A 61 -5.95 18.48 -0.99
N VAL A 62 -5.35 17.74 -1.94
CA VAL A 62 -5.64 16.31 -2.17
C VAL A 62 -4.37 15.47 -2.07
N ILE A 63 -4.54 14.25 -1.58
CA ILE A 63 -3.50 13.25 -1.35
C ILE A 63 -4.03 11.86 -1.70
N LEU A 64 -3.12 10.89 -1.79
CA LEU A 64 -3.45 9.47 -1.84
C LEU A 64 -3.10 8.83 -0.50
N GLU A 65 -3.91 7.85 -0.09
CA GLU A 65 -3.68 7.01 1.08
C GLU A 65 -3.98 5.55 0.75
N SER A 66 -3.29 4.64 1.42
CA SER A 66 -3.55 3.21 1.42
C SER A 66 -4.03 2.84 2.81
N THR A 67 -4.89 1.84 2.88
CA THR A 67 -5.62 1.52 4.10
C THR A 67 -5.68 0.00 4.27
N LEU A 68 -5.79 -0.45 5.51
CA LEU A 68 -5.95 -1.87 5.86
C LEU A 68 -7.39 -2.16 6.26
N ALA A 69 -7.92 -3.27 5.80
CA ALA A 69 -9.20 -3.79 6.28
C ALA A 69 -9.18 -3.95 7.81
N GLN A 70 -10.28 -3.60 8.46
CA GLN A 70 -10.46 -3.66 9.92
C GLN A 70 -9.46 -2.80 10.72
N GLY A 71 -8.73 -1.89 10.06
CA GLY A 71 -7.78 -0.99 10.74
C GLY A 71 -6.43 -1.60 11.12
N LYS A 72 -6.18 -2.89 10.83
CA LYS A 72 -4.97 -3.60 11.25
C LYS A 72 -4.54 -4.70 10.29
N LEU A 73 -3.28 -5.11 10.42
CA LEU A 73 -2.68 -6.14 9.57
C LEU A 73 -3.30 -7.51 9.89
N GLY A 74 -3.93 -8.13 8.90
CA GLY A 74 -4.53 -9.46 9.08
C GLY A 74 -5.82 -9.45 9.91
N GLY A 75 -6.54 -8.32 9.95
CA GLY A 75 -7.83 -8.21 10.65
C GLY A 75 -9.00 -8.91 9.93
N GLY A 76 -8.77 -9.53 8.78
CA GLY A 76 -9.80 -10.12 7.92
C GLY A 76 -10.17 -9.23 6.74
N TYR A 77 -11.37 -9.45 6.21
CA TYR A 77 -11.88 -8.73 5.04
C TYR A 77 -12.76 -7.56 5.45
N GLU A 78 -12.79 -6.52 4.62
CA GLU A 78 -13.69 -5.39 4.75
C GLU A 78 -14.03 -4.88 3.35
N THR A 79 -15.27 -4.42 3.15
CA THR A 79 -15.67 -3.87 1.84
C THR A 79 -15.01 -2.50 1.63
N VAL A 80 -14.86 -2.08 0.37
CA VAL A 80 -14.28 -0.75 0.05
C VAL A 80 -15.13 0.37 0.67
N SER A 81 -16.45 0.22 0.71
CA SER A 81 -17.35 1.20 1.33
C SER A 81 -17.14 1.28 2.85
N ASP A 82 -17.07 0.13 3.54
CA ASP A 82 -16.87 0.13 4.99
C ASP A 82 -15.47 0.66 5.36
N MET A 83 -14.45 0.34 4.54
CA MET A 83 -13.12 0.92 4.68
C MET A 83 -13.14 2.44 4.45
N ALA A 84 -13.85 2.93 3.43
CA ALA A 84 -13.99 4.37 3.19
C ALA A 84 -14.61 5.07 4.39
N GLU A 85 -15.67 4.50 4.99
CA GLU A 85 -16.30 5.03 6.20
C GLU A 85 -15.36 4.99 7.42
N ARG A 86 -14.64 3.87 7.63
CA ARG A 86 -13.69 3.73 8.75
C ARG A 86 -12.56 4.75 8.69
N TYR A 87 -12.02 4.97 7.49
CA TYR A 87 -10.88 5.84 7.30
C TYR A 87 -11.26 7.29 7.01
N ASP A 88 -12.55 7.60 6.86
CA ASP A 88 -13.01 8.98 6.91
C ASP A 88 -12.78 9.58 8.31
N GLN A 89 -12.28 10.81 8.35
CA GLN A 89 -11.82 11.49 9.57
C GLN A 89 -10.72 10.78 10.36
N ALA A 90 -10.17 9.66 9.88
CA ALA A 90 -9.04 8.99 10.52
C ALA A 90 -7.80 9.89 10.51
N ILE A 91 -7.01 9.81 11.57
CA ILE A 91 -5.77 10.59 11.72
C ILE A 91 -4.75 10.10 10.69
N ASN A 92 -4.07 11.05 10.07
CA ASN A 92 -2.97 10.78 9.14
C ASN A 92 -1.79 11.75 9.41
N PHE A 93 -0.65 11.47 8.79
CA PHE A 93 0.59 12.24 8.98
C PHE A 93 0.82 13.34 7.92
N TRP A 94 -0.01 13.41 6.88
CA TRP A 94 0.26 14.27 5.73
C TRP A 94 0.35 15.74 6.13
N ASN A 95 1.53 16.34 5.93
CA ASN A 95 1.85 17.74 6.26
C ASN A 95 1.52 18.19 7.70
N SER A 96 1.23 17.25 8.61
CA SER A 96 0.93 17.58 10.01
C SER A 96 1.29 16.38 10.90
N PRO A 97 2.23 16.54 11.84
CA PRO A 97 2.71 15.42 12.63
C PRO A 97 1.66 14.81 13.58
N LEU A 98 0.56 15.49 13.91
CA LEU A 98 -0.35 15.05 14.97
C LEU A 98 -1.86 15.37 14.77
N ALA A 99 -2.29 15.91 13.62
CA ALA A 99 -3.68 16.42 13.53
C ALA A 99 -4.35 16.39 12.16
N ALA A 100 -3.69 15.94 11.10
CA ALA A 100 -4.38 15.82 9.82
C ALA A 100 -5.41 14.69 9.91
N ARG A 101 -6.60 14.95 9.37
CA ARG A 101 -7.66 13.96 9.26
C ARG A 101 -8.01 13.75 7.80
N ASN A 102 -8.26 12.50 7.43
CA ASN A 102 -8.75 12.17 6.11
C ASN A 102 -10.14 12.76 5.89
N ASN A 103 -10.42 13.13 4.65
CA ASN A 103 -11.77 13.31 4.13
C ASN A 103 -11.85 12.43 2.88
N VAL A 104 -12.50 11.27 2.98
CA VAL A 104 -12.48 10.28 1.90
C VAL A 104 -13.44 10.70 0.80
N VAL A 105 -12.90 11.07 -0.36
CA VAL A 105 -13.68 11.51 -1.52
C VAL A 105 -13.94 10.37 -2.52
N ILE A 106 -12.93 9.51 -2.73
CA ILE A 106 -12.98 8.36 -3.63
C ILE A 106 -12.19 7.22 -2.96
N ALA A 107 -12.68 5.99 -3.12
CA ALA A 107 -11.97 4.78 -2.72
C ALA A 107 -12.13 3.70 -3.80
N ILE A 108 -11.07 2.91 -3.99
CA ILE A 108 -11.04 1.73 -4.87
C ILE A 108 -10.37 0.58 -4.10
N ASN A 109 -10.65 -0.67 -4.47
CA ASN A 109 -9.88 -1.79 -3.92
C ASN A 109 -8.43 -1.72 -4.43
N GLY A 110 -7.51 -2.28 -3.64
CA GLY A 110 -6.08 -2.20 -3.91
C GLY A 110 -5.43 -3.57 -4.12
N SER A 111 -4.47 -3.89 -3.25
CA SER A 111 -3.66 -5.11 -3.31
C SER A 111 -4.51 -6.39 -3.25
N PHE A 112 -3.94 -7.47 -3.79
CA PHE A 112 -4.31 -8.82 -3.40
C PHE A 112 -4.05 -9.03 -1.90
N VAL A 113 -4.82 -9.93 -1.30
CA VAL A 113 -4.75 -10.27 0.12
C VAL A 113 -4.58 -11.76 0.34
N GLU A 114 -3.98 -12.12 1.47
CA GLU A 114 -3.84 -13.50 1.92
C GLU A 114 -5.22 -14.08 2.28
N PRO A 115 -5.60 -15.24 1.73
CA PRO A 115 -6.95 -15.79 1.91
C PRO A 115 -7.38 -15.99 3.38
N ASP A 116 -6.45 -16.39 4.23
CA ASP A 116 -6.75 -16.78 5.61
C ASP A 116 -6.80 -15.60 6.57
N THR A 117 -6.10 -14.50 6.26
CA THR A 117 -5.92 -13.38 7.19
C THR A 117 -6.47 -12.05 6.66
N GLY A 118 -6.64 -11.91 5.35
CA GLY A 118 -6.96 -10.63 4.72
C GLY A 118 -5.79 -9.63 4.71
N ALA A 119 -4.59 -10.03 5.16
CA ALA A 119 -3.40 -9.17 5.08
C ALA A 119 -2.98 -8.96 3.61
N PRO A 120 -2.41 -7.80 3.22
CA PRO A 120 -1.87 -7.61 1.88
C PRO A 120 -0.84 -8.68 1.53
N GLN A 121 -0.81 -9.20 0.28
CA GLN A 121 0.15 -10.24 -0.12
C GLN A 121 1.59 -9.71 -0.24
N SER A 122 1.78 -8.46 -0.66
CA SER A 122 3.11 -7.83 -0.75
C SER A 122 3.32 -6.78 0.36
N GLY A 123 4.34 -5.93 0.21
CA GLY A 123 4.58 -4.84 1.15
C GLY A 123 3.57 -3.71 1.02
N GLN A 124 3.43 -2.95 2.10
CA GLN A 124 2.51 -1.80 2.17
C GLN A 124 3.11 -0.72 3.06
N ILE A 125 2.91 0.53 2.66
CA ILE A 125 3.21 1.72 3.44
C ILE A 125 1.90 2.50 3.61
N GLN A 126 1.54 2.86 4.83
CA GLN A 126 0.30 3.58 5.15
C GLN A 126 0.62 4.78 6.02
N SER A 127 0.18 5.98 5.62
CA SER A 127 0.42 7.23 6.36
C SER A 127 1.87 7.44 6.80
N GLY A 128 2.84 6.97 6.01
CA GLY A 128 4.28 7.04 6.29
C GLY A 128 4.82 5.91 7.19
N TRP A 129 3.98 5.03 7.72
CA TRP A 129 4.41 3.83 8.42
C TRP A 129 4.78 2.74 7.43
N TYR A 130 5.95 2.13 7.59
CA TYR A 130 6.29 0.93 6.83
C TYR A 130 5.61 -0.27 7.47
N VAL A 131 4.41 -0.60 7.01
CA VAL A 131 3.49 -1.54 7.69
C VAL A 131 3.86 -2.99 7.43
N LYS A 132 4.15 -3.32 6.18
CA LYS A 132 4.49 -4.70 5.79
C LYS A 132 5.67 -4.65 4.85
N ARG A 133 6.71 -5.41 5.16
CA ARG A 133 7.92 -5.47 4.33
C ARG A 133 7.61 -6.10 2.98
N PHE A 134 8.13 -5.53 1.90
CA PHE A 134 8.06 -6.18 0.58
C PHE A 134 8.95 -7.42 0.54
N ASN A 135 8.53 -8.44 -0.22
CA ASN A 135 9.37 -9.59 -0.48
C ASN A 135 10.55 -9.18 -1.36
N ASP A 136 11.75 -9.58 -0.94
CA ASP A 136 12.95 -9.36 -1.73
C ASP A 136 12.82 -10.08 -3.08
N TYR A 137 13.06 -9.35 -4.16
CA TYR A 137 13.00 -9.84 -5.54
C TYR A 137 11.64 -10.44 -5.95
N GLY A 138 10.53 -9.97 -5.34
CA GLY A 138 9.18 -10.48 -5.60
C GLY A 138 8.55 -10.12 -6.95
N GLY A 139 9.26 -9.43 -7.86
CA GLY A 139 8.79 -9.11 -9.22
C GLY A 139 7.84 -7.91 -9.37
N GLY A 140 7.25 -7.39 -8.27
CA GLY A 140 6.39 -6.21 -8.29
C GLY A 140 6.08 -5.63 -6.90
N SER A 141 6.55 -4.41 -6.64
CA SER A 141 6.36 -3.69 -5.37
C SER A 141 5.19 -2.71 -5.43
N GLY A 142 4.77 -2.30 -6.63
CA GLY A 142 3.50 -1.59 -6.85
C GLY A 142 3.62 -0.06 -6.79
N PHE A 143 2.48 0.60 -6.59
CA PHE A 143 2.41 2.06 -6.66
C PHE A 143 2.92 2.69 -5.36
N ALA A 144 3.68 3.78 -5.48
CA ALA A 144 4.15 4.58 -4.36
C ALA A 144 3.83 6.06 -4.58
N TRP A 145 3.31 6.70 -3.53
CA TRP A 145 3.08 8.14 -3.43
C TRP A 145 3.96 8.71 -2.32
N LYS A 146 4.78 9.71 -2.64
CA LYS A 146 5.78 10.27 -1.73
C LYS A 146 5.30 11.57 -1.10
N MET A 147 5.92 11.94 0.02
CA MET A 147 5.65 13.21 0.73
C MET A 147 5.86 14.45 -0.14
N ASP A 148 6.64 14.36 -1.21
CA ASP A 148 6.87 15.43 -2.19
C ASP A 148 5.87 15.41 -3.36
N ARG A 149 4.82 14.58 -3.29
CA ARG A 149 3.77 14.38 -4.31
C ARG A 149 4.27 13.74 -5.62
N SER A 150 5.54 13.32 -5.66
CA SER A 150 6.02 12.43 -6.71
C SER A 150 5.44 11.04 -6.50
N ALA A 151 5.25 10.33 -7.61
CA ALA A 151 4.69 9.00 -7.63
C ALA A 151 5.46 8.16 -8.64
N PHE A 152 5.56 6.87 -8.37
CA PHE A 152 6.15 5.91 -9.29
C PHE A 152 5.49 4.55 -9.09
N ILE A 153 5.66 3.68 -10.09
CA ILE A 153 5.29 2.28 -10.00
C ILE A 153 6.60 1.49 -9.87
N GLY A 154 6.79 0.87 -8.71
CA GLY A 154 7.95 0.07 -8.38
C GLY A 154 7.83 -1.37 -8.88
N GLU A 155 8.96 -1.93 -9.29
CA GLU A 155 9.07 -3.30 -9.77
C GLU A 155 9.72 -4.18 -8.69
N CYS A 156 10.90 -4.73 -8.92
CA CYS A 156 11.60 -5.50 -7.91
C CYS A 156 12.18 -4.59 -6.82
N VAL A 157 12.27 -5.12 -5.60
CA VAL A 157 12.92 -4.45 -4.47
C VAL A 157 13.80 -5.41 -3.71
N TYR A 158 14.81 -4.85 -3.04
CA TYR A 158 15.69 -5.59 -2.14
C TYR A 158 15.99 -4.78 -0.90
N HIS A 159 15.97 -5.45 0.25
CA HIS A 159 16.32 -4.86 1.52
C HIS A 159 17.69 -5.34 1.98
N ARG A 160 18.69 -4.49 1.79
CA ARG A 160 20.04 -4.71 2.29
C ARG A 160 20.03 -4.79 3.82
N PRO A 161 20.44 -5.90 4.45
CA PRO A 161 20.43 -6.04 5.91
C PRO A 161 21.20 -4.92 6.63
N GLU A 162 22.34 -4.50 6.09
CA GLU A 162 23.18 -3.42 6.63
C GLU A 162 22.55 -2.02 6.53
N LYS A 163 21.36 -1.91 5.92
CA LYS A 163 20.59 -0.67 5.76
C LYS A 163 19.28 -0.66 6.57
N GLN A 164 19.01 -1.72 7.34
CA GLN A 164 17.85 -1.80 8.23
C GLN A 164 18.35 -1.79 9.67
N LEU A 165 18.38 -0.61 10.31
CA LEU A 165 19.03 -0.44 11.60
C LEU A 165 18.16 0.34 12.58
N VAL A 166 18.22 -0.09 13.84
CA VAL A 166 18.03 0.78 15.00
C VAL A 166 19.40 1.30 15.41
N THR A 167 19.50 2.59 15.73
CA THR A 167 20.75 3.24 16.20
C THR A 167 20.49 3.99 17.49
N VAL A 168 21.28 3.75 18.54
CA VAL A 168 21.29 4.60 19.74
C VAL A 168 22.08 5.85 19.40
N LEU A 169 21.42 7.01 19.28
CA LEU A 169 22.01 8.20 18.67
C LEU A 169 23.18 8.78 19.48
N ALA A 170 23.20 8.55 20.80
CA ALA A 170 24.24 9.05 21.67
C ALA A 170 25.57 8.29 21.51
N THR A 171 25.52 6.97 21.30
CA THR A 171 26.71 6.09 21.21
C THR A 171 27.07 5.72 19.78
N GLY A 172 26.10 5.76 18.86
CA GLY A 172 26.24 5.28 17.50
C GLY A 172 26.14 3.76 17.37
N GLU A 173 25.86 3.04 18.45
CA GLU A 173 25.66 1.59 18.44
C GLU A 173 24.39 1.22 17.68
N THR A 174 24.43 0.09 16.98
CA THR A 174 23.36 -0.31 16.05
C THR A 174 22.93 -1.76 16.22
N ILE A 175 21.64 -2.03 16.03
CA ILE A 175 21.09 -3.38 15.95
C ILE A 175 20.31 -3.53 14.63
N PRO A 176 20.53 -4.62 13.87
CA PRO A 176 19.81 -4.85 12.63
C PRO A 176 18.32 -5.15 12.84
N ILE A 177 17.47 -4.48 12.07
CA ILE A 177 16.03 -4.78 11.99
C ILE A 177 15.86 -5.97 11.03
N THR A 178 15.35 -7.09 11.55
CA THR A 178 15.16 -8.32 10.76
C THR A 178 13.72 -8.49 10.29
N GLY A 179 12.75 -7.87 10.96
CA GLY A 179 11.35 -7.94 10.57
C GLY A 179 10.52 -6.74 11.02
N ILE A 180 9.33 -6.62 10.45
CA ILE A 180 8.36 -5.57 10.76
C ILE A 180 7.00 -6.23 10.82
N ASN A 181 6.23 -5.99 11.89
CA ASN A 181 4.85 -6.46 12.03
C ASN A 181 4.67 -7.96 11.72
N ILE A 182 5.63 -8.79 12.15
CA ILE A 182 5.57 -10.26 12.05
C ILE A 182 5.77 -10.86 13.43
N PRO A 183 5.35 -12.12 13.68
CA PRO A 183 5.64 -12.80 14.94
C PRO A 183 7.15 -12.84 15.24
N ARG A 184 7.54 -12.45 16.46
CA ARG A 184 8.92 -12.50 16.93
C ARG A 184 9.42 -13.96 16.99
N LYS A 185 10.66 -14.18 16.58
CA LYS A 185 11.43 -15.42 16.81
C LYS A 185 12.74 -15.10 17.52
N ASP A 186 13.47 -16.14 17.93
CA ASP A 186 14.79 -16.01 18.53
C ASP A 186 15.79 -15.33 17.57
N ASN A 187 16.70 -14.54 18.15
CA ASN A 187 17.80 -13.87 17.44
C ASN A 187 17.31 -12.96 16.30
N GLN A 188 16.15 -12.32 16.50
CA GLN A 188 15.55 -11.34 15.60
C GLN A 188 15.24 -10.05 16.37
N LEU A 189 15.30 -8.92 15.66
CA LEU A 189 14.72 -7.67 16.10
C LEU A 189 13.52 -7.34 15.20
N ILE A 190 12.33 -7.33 15.80
CA ILE A 190 11.09 -6.97 15.13
C ILE A 190 10.69 -5.56 15.52
N VAL A 191 10.30 -4.75 14.53
CA VAL A 191 9.63 -3.47 14.75
C VAL A 191 8.13 -3.67 14.61
N TYR A 192 7.38 -3.46 15.69
CA TYR A 192 5.93 -3.38 15.65
C TYR A 192 5.49 -1.92 15.54
N THR A 193 4.57 -1.67 14.61
CA THR A 193 3.95 -0.37 14.36
C THR A 193 2.47 -0.42 14.74
N PRO A 194 1.77 0.72 14.87
CA PRO A 194 0.37 0.74 15.28
C PRO A 194 -0.59 -0.01 14.34
N GLN A 195 -0.15 -0.32 13.12
CA GLN A 195 -0.93 -1.09 12.15
C GLN A 195 -0.88 -2.60 12.37
N TYR A 196 -0.06 -3.11 13.31
CA TYR A 196 0.02 -4.54 13.59
C TYR A 196 -1.25 -5.05 14.27
N ASP A 197 -1.47 -4.61 15.51
CA ASP A 197 -2.65 -4.85 16.32
C ASP A 197 -2.64 -3.87 17.51
N SER A 198 -3.55 -4.02 18.48
CA SER A 198 -3.53 -3.25 19.73
C SER A 198 -2.27 -3.47 20.59
N ASP A 199 -1.62 -4.63 20.44
CA ASP A 199 -0.39 -5.02 21.11
C ASP A 199 0.48 -5.94 20.22
N THR A 200 1.66 -6.31 20.71
CA THR A 200 2.61 -7.14 19.96
C THR A 200 2.27 -8.62 19.88
N ASN A 201 1.27 -9.12 20.63
CA ASN A 201 0.91 -10.54 20.73
C ASN A 201 2.10 -11.50 21.02
N THR A 202 3.18 -11.00 21.63
CA THR A 202 4.36 -11.81 21.95
C THR A 202 4.24 -12.47 23.32
N ASP A 203 4.99 -13.56 23.49
CA ASP A 203 5.17 -14.22 24.78
C ASP A 203 6.19 -13.49 25.68
N THR A 204 6.42 -14.06 26.87
CA THR A 204 7.33 -13.54 27.90
C THR A 204 8.80 -13.92 27.69
N SER A 205 9.18 -14.52 26.56
CA SER A 205 10.57 -15.01 26.33
C SER A 205 11.57 -13.92 25.95
N GLY A 206 11.08 -12.71 25.66
CA GLY A 206 11.88 -11.61 25.11
C GLY A 206 11.82 -10.32 25.90
N VAL A 207 12.45 -9.29 25.35
CA VAL A 207 12.33 -7.90 25.78
C VAL A 207 11.56 -7.11 24.74
N GLU A 208 10.74 -6.18 25.21
CA GLU A 208 10.03 -5.22 24.38
C GLU A 208 10.34 -3.79 24.83
N ILE A 209 10.70 -2.91 23.90
CA ILE A 209 11.04 -1.52 24.18
C ILE A 209 10.02 -0.63 23.49
N LEU A 210 9.27 0.13 24.28
CA LEU A 210 8.33 1.12 23.79
C LEU A 210 9.07 2.40 23.45
N VAL A 211 8.92 2.85 22.20
CA VAL A 211 9.57 4.04 21.68
C VAL A 211 8.50 4.99 21.17
N GLU A 212 8.41 6.16 21.81
CA GLU A 212 7.56 7.25 21.34
C GLU A 212 8.24 7.93 20.14
N MET A 213 7.54 8.01 19.02
CA MET A 213 8.07 8.51 17.76
C MET A 213 7.56 9.93 17.50
N ALA A 214 8.45 10.81 17.05
CA ALA A 214 8.05 12.18 16.68
C ALA A 214 7.19 12.25 15.40
N LYS A 215 7.19 11.16 14.62
CA LYS A 215 6.49 10.97 13.35
C LYS A 215 6.54 9.47 12.97
N PRO A 216 5.73 9.02 11.99
CA PRO A 216 5.85 7.67 11.45
C PRO A 216 7.28 7.30 11.08
N SER A 217 7.66 6.03 11.25
CA SER A 217 9.03 5.57 11.06
C SER A 217 9.60 5.92 9.68
N GLN A 218 8.75 5.95 8.64
CA GLN A 218 9.12 6.25 7.25
C GLN A 218 10.22 5.33 6.70
N VAL A 219 10.35 5.29 5.38
CA VAL A 219 11.54 4.73 4.73
C VAL A 219 12.56 5.86 4.63
N ILE A 220 13.53 5.88 5.55
CA ILE A 220 14.62 6.87 5.60
C ILE A 220 15.97 6.12 5.59
N PRO A 221 16.76 6.24 4.51
CA PRO A 221 18.06 5.58 4.44
C PRO A 221 19.11 6.31 5.28
N LEU A 222 20.12 5.55 5.70
CA LEU A 222 21.36 6.08 6.29
C LEU A 222 21.99 7.17 5.40
N PRO A 223 22.70 8.15 6.00
CA PRO A 223 23.00 8.30 7.43
C PRO A 223 21.87 8.99 8.22
N ARG A 224 20.69 9.19 7.60
CA ARG A 224 19.53 9.77 8.29
C ARG A 224 18.69 8.67 8.91
N SER A 225 17.85 9.08 9.86
CA SER A 225 16.89 8.22 10.53
C SER A 225 15.62 9.01 10.84
N THR A 226 14.55 8.29 11.16
CA THR A 226 13.45 8.84 11.94
C THR A 226 13.70 8.57 13.41
N GLU A 227 13.48 9.56 14.25
CA GLU A 227 13.90 9.50 15.65
C GLU A 227 12.71 9.30 16.60
N GLY A 228 12.99 8.62 17.69
CA GLY A 228 12.07 8.45 18.82
C GLY A 228 12.81 8.43 20.15
N VAL A 229 12.05 8.41 21.25
CA VAL A 229 12.56 8.36 22.62
C VAL A 229 12.07 7.08 23.29
N VAL A 230 12.99 6.35 23.92
CA VAL A 230 12.66 5.16 24.70
C VAL A 230 11.88 5.56 25.95
N ARG A 231 10.64 5.07 26.07
CA ARG A 231 9.76 5.37 27.20
C ARG A 231 9.73 4.24 28.22
N GLU A 232 9.80 3.00 27.78
CA GLU A 232 9.68 1.84 28.64
C GLU A 232 10.52 0.69 28.10
N ILE A 233 11.12 -0.09 29.00
CA ILE A 233 11.77 -1.37 28.70
C ILE A 233 11.03 -2.45 29.48
N ARG A 234 10.43 -3.39 28.77
CA ARG A 234 9.54 -4.44 29.27
C ARG A 234 10.18 -5.79 29.03
N ASP A 235 11.02 -6.17 29.97
CA ASP A 235 11.78 -7.42 29.89
C ASP A 235 11.00 -8.58 30.53
N GLY A 236 10.76 -9.64 29.77
CA GLY A 236 10.06 -10.84 30.24
C GLY A 236 8.54 -10.67 30.39
N LEU A 237 7.93 -9.63 29.82
CA LEU A 237 6.49 -9.35 29.96
C LEU A 237 5.67 -9.71 28.71
N GLY A 238 6.22 -9.48 27.51
CA GLY A 238 5.51 -9.66 26.24
C GLY A 238 4.27 -8.77 26.06
N SER A 239 3.61 -8.93 24.91
CA SER A 239 2.31 -8.34 24.57
C SER A 239 2.18 -6.86 24.96
N THR A 240 3.18 -6.05 24.61
CA THR A 240 3.20 -4.62 24.91
C THR A 240 2.16 -3.89 24.04
N PRO A 241 1.27 -3.06 24.63
CA PRO A 241 0.37 -2.20 23.87
C PRO A 241 1.13 -1.29 22.90
N ILE A 242 0.57 -1.03 21.72
CA ILE A 242 1.20 -0.19 20.68
C ILE A 242 0.40 1.10 20.51
N PRO A 243 0.77 2.21 21.19
CA PRO A 243 0.17 3.52 20.96
C PRO A 243 0.36 4.02 19.53
N PHE A 244 -0.56 4.86 19.04
CA PHE A 244 -0.59 5.34 17.65
C PHE A 244 0.65 6.15 17.22
N ASP A 245 1.35 6.77 18.17
CA ASP A 245 2.54 7.60 17.97
C ASP A 245 3.83 6.85 18.32
N SER A 246 3.75 5.53 18.47
CA SER A 246 4.84 4.73 19.02
C SER A 246 5.14 3.52 18.15
N ILE A 247 6.34 2.97 18.34
CA ILE A 247 6.70 1.62 17.91
C ILE A 247 7.12 0.79 19.12
N VAL A 248 7.09 -0.52 18.95
CA VAL A 248 7.69 -1.46 19.90
C VAL A 248 8.81 -2.22 19.21
N LEU A 249 10.01 -2.15 19.78
CA LEU A 249 11.14 -2.99 19.39
C LEU A 249 11.08 -4.28 20.21
N SER A 250 11.03 -5.44 19.56
CA SER A 250 10.87 -6.73 20.25
C SER A 250 12.00 -7.69 19.86
N ALA A 251 12.68 -8.26 20.85
CA ALA A 251 13.82 -9.15 20.65
C ALA A 251 13.85 -10.32 21.66
N ALA A 252 14.45 -11.44 21.26
CA ALA A 252 14.65 -12.62 22.10
C ALA A 252 16.07 -13.18 21.96
N ALA A 253 16.41 -14.12 22.86
CA ALA A 253 17.69 -14.83 22.85
C ALA A 253 18.88 -13.87 22.75
N SER A 254 19.86 -14.08 21.87
CA SER A 254 21.06 -13.21 21.86
C SER A 254 20.73 -11.76 21.52
N THR A 255 19.76 -11.51 20.63
CA THR A 255 19.35 -10.14 20.27
C THR A 255 18.68 -9.41 21.43
N ARG A 256 18.05 -10.12 22.37
CA ARG A 256 17.57 -9.51 23.62
C ARG A 256 18.74 -8.98 24.46
N GLU A 257 19.79 -9.79 24.63
CA GLU A 257 20.98 -9.38 25.38
C GLU A 257 21.67 -8.17 24.71
N ASP A 258 21.82 -8.22 23.38
CA ASP A 258 22.39 -7.13 22.59
C ASP A 258 21.58 -5.84 22.78
N LEU A 259 20.24 -5.92 22.69
CA LEU A 259 19.35 -4.77 22.83
C LEU A 259 19.38 -4.16 24.24
N LEU A 260 19.37 -5.00 25.29
CA LEU A 260 19.46 -4.55 26.67
C LEU A 260 20.83 -3.97 27.03
N SER A 261 21.89 -4.37 26.31
CA SER A 261 23.24 -3.86 26.57
C SER A 261 23.48 -2.43 26.08
N ILE A 262 22.71 -1.96 25.09
CA ILE A 262 22.92 -0.64 24.47
C ILE A 262 21.75 0.33 24.66
N VAL A 263 20.53 -0.15 24.94
CA VAL A 263 19.34 0.71 25.04
C VAL A 263 18.90 0.92 26.48
N HIS A 264 18.69 2.18 26.85
CA HIS A 264 18.24 2.62 28.17
C HIS A 264 17.01 3.52 28.06
N ILE A 265 16.23 3.61 29.14
CA ILE A 265 15.09 4.54 29.22
C ILE A 265 15.59 5.97 29.05
N GLY A 266 14.91 6.74 28.19
CA GLY A 266 15.27 8.12 27.85
C GLY A 266 16.23 8.25 26.68
N ASP A 267 16.80 7.16 26.18
CA ASP A 267 17.65 7.20 24.99
C ASP A 267 16.87 7.69 23.77
N ARG A 268 17.56 8.49 22.94
CA ARG A 268 17.10 8.81 21.59
C ARG A 268 17.59 7.74 20.65
N ILE A 269 16.65 7.11 19.94
CA ILE A 269 16.98 6.11 18.93
C ILE A 269 16.61 6.61 17.54
N GLY A 270 17.42 6.23 16.55
CA GLY A 270 17.15 6.42 15.13
C GLY A 270 16.71 5.10 14.49
N ILE A 271 15.66 5.16 13.69
CA ILE A 271 15.20 4.08 12.81
C ILE A 271 15.61 4.44 11.38
N SER A 272 16.47 3.62 10.79
CA SER A 272 16.92 3.75 9.41
C SER A 272 16.53 2.51 8.63
N GLN A 273 15.81 2.72 7.52
CA GLN A 273 15.34 1.66 6.64
C GLN A 273 15.46 2.10 5.20
N GLU A 274 15.93 1.20 4.34
CA GLU A 274 16.11 1.45 2.92
C GLU A 274 15.47 0.34 2.10
N ILE A 275 14.76 0.72 1.04
CA ILE A 275 14.27 -0.19 0.02
C ILE A 275 15.06 0.12 -1.25
N THR A 276 15.96 -0.78 -1.64
CA THR A 276 16.67 -0.67 -2.92
C THR A 276 15.70 -1.02 -4.04
N SER A 277 15.45 -0.09 -4.95
CA SER A 277 14.59 -0.34 -6.12
C SER A 277 15.40 -0.96 -7.26
N MET A 278 14.79 -1.91 -7.94
CA MET A 278 15.33 -2.59 -9.12
C MET A 278 14.28 -2.63 -10.23
N GLU A 279 14.74 -2.79 -11.47
CA GLU A 279 13.86 -3.04 -12.61
C GLU A 279 13.25 -4.45 -12.52
N ARG A 280 12.32 -4.77 -13.42
CA ARG A 280 11.59 -6.05 -13.46
C ARG A 280 12.48 -7.30 -13.52
N ASP A 281 13.70 -7.19 -14.02
CA ASP A 281 14.66 -8.28 -14.06
C ASP A 281 15.25 -8.64 -12.69
N CYS A 282 14.89 -7.88 -11.64
CA CYS A 282 15.37 -8.03 -10.26
C CYS A 282 16.90 -7.97 -10.13
N ASN A 283 17.60 -7.40 -11.12
CA ASN A 283 19.07 -7.34 -11.17
C ASN A 283 19.57 -5.93 -11.49
N THR A 284 18.87 -5.20 -12.35
CA THR A 284 19.25 -3.85 -12.76
C THR A 284 18.75 -2.84 -11.72
N PRO A 285 19.63 -1.99 -11.14
CA PRO A 285 19.20 -0.93 -10.23
C PRO A 285 18.25 0.06 -10.91
N SER A 286 17.18 0.43 -10.21
CA SER A 286 16.23 1.44 -10.67
C SER A 286 16.54 2.80 -10.06
N VAL A 287 16.19 3.88 -10.77
CA VAL A 287 16.32 5.26 -10.26
C VAL A 287 15.26 5.63 -9.23
N ASN A 288 14.21 4.81 -9.11
CA ASN A 288 13.13 5.04 -8.17
C ASN A 288 13.62 4.99 -6.72
N SER A 289 13.16 5.96 -5.91
CA SER A 289 13.51 6.05 -4.49
C SER A 289 12.27 5.95 -3.63
N TRP A 290 12.28 4.97 -2.73
CA TRP A 290 11.27 4.78 -1.69
C TRP A 290 11.43 5.74 -0.50
N THR A 291 12.46 6.59 -0.52
CA THR A 291 12.72 7.54 0.56
C THR A 291 11.53 8.49 0.73
N LYS A 292 11.02 8.58 1.96
CA LYS A 292 9.82 9.39 2.30
C LYS A 292 8.58 9.02 1.49
N THR A 293 8.41 7.74 1.15
CA THR A 293 7.10 7.25 0.68
C THR A 293 6.06 7.45 1.79
N TYR A 294 4.96 8.12 1.44
CA TYR A 294 3.84 8.35 2.33
C TYR A 294 2.88 7.18 2.30
N THR A 295 2.55 6.71 1.11
CA THR A 295 1.69 5.54 0.97
C THR A 295 2.13 4.69 -0.21
N SER A 296 1.91 3.39 -0.12
CA SER A 296 2.20 2.46 -1.19
C SER A 296 1.31 1.23 -1.09
N ILE A 297 0.91 0.71 -2.25
CA ILE A 297 0.14 -0.50 -2.36
C ILE A 297 0.64 -1.36 -3.53
N SER A 298 0.70 -2.67 -3.33
CA SER A 298 1.05 -3.59 -4.38
C SER A 298 -0.07 -3.78 -5.41
N GLY A 299 0.35 -4.11 -6.63
CA GLY A 299 -0.50 -4.66 -7.69
C GLY A 299 0.14 -5.94 -8.24
N SER A 300 -0.47 -6.55 -9.26
CA SER A 300 0.08 -7.75 -9.90
C SER A 300 0.79 -7.43 -11.21
N PHE A 301 0.15 -6.68 -12.10
CA PHE A 301 0.63 -6.51 -13.47
C PHE A 301 0.70 -5.04 -13.90
N PHE A 302 1.78 -4.68 -14.61
CA PHE A 302 1.95 -3.37 -15.23
C PHE A 302 1.44 -3.41 -16.67
N PHE A 303 0.23 -2.93 -16.92
CA PHE A 303 -0.34 -2.94 -18.28
C PHE A 303 0.33 -1.91 -19.21
N LEU A 304 0.78 -0.78 -18.66
CA LEU A 304 1.39 0.31 -19.41
C LEU A 304 2.67 0.77 -18.70
N LYS A 305 3.79 0.86 -19.43
CA LYS A 305 5.06 1.41 -18.93
C LYS A 305 5.66 2.30 -20.01
N ASN A 306 6.02 3.53 -19.67
CA ASN A 306 6.63 4.50 -20.60
C ASN A 306 5.86 4.70 -21.92
N GLY A 307 4.53 4.62 -21.89
CA GLY A 307 3.67 4.73 -23.07
C GLY A 307 3.53 3.44 -23.88
N GLU A 308 4.15 2.35 -23.47
CA GLU A 308 4.11 1.05 -24.16
C GLU A 308 3.27 0.02 -23.38
N ILE A 309 2.36 -0.64 -24.10
CA ILE A 309 1.59 -1.76 -23.56
C ILE A 309 2.55 -2.93 -23.32
N GLN A 310 2.56 -3.45 -22.10
CA GLN A 310 3.42 -4.56 -21.74
C GLN A 310 2.79 -5.89 -22.18
N SER A 311 3.61 -6.88 -22.56
CA SER A 311 3.10 -8.20 -22.94
C SER A 311 2.56 -8.94 -21.71
N TYR A 312 1.29 -9.36 -21.79
CA TYR A 312 0.58 -10.11 -20.74
C TYR A 312 -0.02 -11.42 -21.25
N THR A 313 0.30 -11.84 -22.48
CA THR A 313 -0.38 -12.96 -23.17
C THR A 313 -0.25 -14.29 -22.44
N ASP A 314 0.79 -14.45 -21.64
CA ASP A 314 1.10 -15.70 -20.94
C ASP A 314 0.63 -15.69 -19.47
N ASP A 315 0.06 -14.57 -18.99
CA ASP A 315 -0.47 -14.43 -17.63
C ASP A 315 -1.99 -14.60 -17.64
N LYS A 316 -2.47 -15.71 -17.08
CA LYS A 316 -3.91 -15.98 -16.94
C LYS A 316 -4.63 -14.96 -16.07
N GLY A 317 -3.97 -14.47 -15.02
CA GLY A 317 -4.51 -13.43 -14.15
C GLY A 317 -4.79 -12.13 -14.91
N ALA A 318 -3.98 -11.84 -15.95
CA ALA A 318 -4.14 -10.68 -16.81
C ALA A 318 -5.09 -10.93 -18.01
N THR A 319 -5.16 -12.15 -18.55
CA THR A 319 -5.93 -12.47 -19.76
C THR A 319 -7.36 -12.97 -19.50
N ASP A 320 -7.63 -13.55 -18.34
CA ASP A 320 -8.98 -13.99 -17.98
C ASP A 320 -9.94 -12.79 -17.83
N ARG A 321 -11.22 -13.01 -18.15
CA ARG A 321 -12.24 -11.95 -18.10
C ARG A 321 -12.84 -11.83 -16.70
N HIS A 322 -12.40 -10.82 -15.95
CA HIS A 322 -12.94 -10.45 -14.64
C HIS A 322 -13.00 -8.91 -14.50
N PRO A 323 -13.77 -8.37 -13.53
CA PRO A 323 -13.65 -6.97 -13.12
C PRO A 323 -12.20 -6.64 -12.75
N ARG A 324 -11.77 -5.42 -13.06
CA ARG A 324 -10.39 -4.94 -12.85
C ARG A 324 -10.41 -3.57 -12.18
N THR A 325 -9.36 -3.34 -11.39
CA THR A 325 -9.07 -2.06 -10.75
C THR A 325 -7.63 -1.72 -11.04
N ALA A 326 -7.36 -0.44 -11.32
CA ALA A 326 -6.03 0.04 -11.65
C ALA A 326 -5.81 1.45 -11.10
N ILE A 327 -4.53 1.77 -10.88
CA ILE A 327 -4.03 3.12 -10.66
C ILE A 327 -2.97 3.39 -11.73
N ALA A 328 -2.95 4.61 -12.29
CA ALA A 328 -2.14 4.98 -13.44
C ALA A 328 -1.54 6.38 -13.29
#